data_AF-A0A0F8YLY7-F1
#
_entry.id   AF-A0A0F8YLY7-F1
#
_cell.length_a   1.000
_cell.length_b   1.000
_cell.length_c   1.000
_cell.angle_alpha   90.00
_cell.angle_beta   90.00
_cell.angle_gamma   90.00
#
_symmetry.space_group_name_H-M   'P 1'
#
loop_
_entity.id
_entity.type
_entity.pdbx_description
1 polymer ?
#
loop_
_entity_poly.entity_id
_entity_poly.type
_entity_poly.pdbx_seq_one_letter_code
_entity_poly.pdbx_strand_id
1 'polypeptide(L)'
;MPLFFFNHKSDIGKYYVVDGQQRLKTIKKFTMNKIKLNGKFSGDDDHNKDFNGNNPISKEQRKIFLKYELREFIFEDYSDEQVRRIFSKLQRGTPLNLGERLNSLPGKVVQRMRELAKMKFLSNSVGVKKKRYNTYPDAARMLYYEKKLVKDAGQKKLFIFFDKYSNLDLNDSDYQKCLRHLKFLAKCFPPNPGNYQYLNRHA
;
A
#
# COMPACT_ATOMS: atom_id res chain seq x y z
N MET A 1 -9.65 6.77 16.10
CA MET A 1 -9.64 6.48 17.56
C MET A 1 -8.49 5.53 17.86
N PRO A 2 -7.67 5.80 18.89
CA PRO A 2 -6.58 4.90 19.27
C PRO A 2 -7.14 3.54 19.67
N LEU A 3 -6.72 2.50 18.96
CA LEU A 3 -7.02 1.11 19.29
C LEU A 3 -5.97 0.61 20.29
N PHE A 4 -6.39 -0.19 21.26
CA PHE A 4 -5.53 -0.85 22.24
C PHE A 4 -5.57 -2.36 22.03
N PHE A 5 -4.45 -3.03 22.25
CA PHE A 5 -4.34 -4.46 22.04
C PHE A 5 -3.83 -5.12 23.31
N PHE A 6 -4.52 -6.16 23.75
CA PHE A 6 -4.19 -6.90 24.96
C PHE A 6 -4.10 -8.40 24.66
N ASN A 7 -3.26 -9.09 25.41
CA ASN A 7 -3.23 -10.54 25.47
C ASN A 7 -3.69 -10.97 26.86
N HIS A 8 -4.84 -11.63 26.94
CA HIS A 8 -5.38 -12.22 28.15
C HIS A 8 -4.75 -13.60 28.34
N LYS A 9 -4.09 -13.80 29.48
CA LYS A 9 -3.57 -15.09 29.93
C LYS A 9 -4.58 -15.68 30.92
N SER A 10 -5.38 -16.62 30.43
CA SER A 10 -6.54 -17.16 31.15
C SER A 10 -6.11 -17.99 32.36
N ASP A 11 -4.98 -18.68 32.26
CA ASP A 11 -4.34 -19.47 33.31
C ASP A 11 -4.02 -18.65 34.58
N ILE A 12 -3.67 -17.38 34.41
CA ILE A 12 -3.32 -16.47 35.51
C ILE A 12 -4.27 -15.28 35.65
N GLY A 13 -5.32 -15.20 34.81
CA GLY A 13 -6.29 -14.10 34.78
C GLY A 13 -5.68 -12.72 34.55
N LYS A 14 -4.57 -12.60 33.79
CA LYS A 14 -3.85 -11.33 33.59
C LYS A 14 -3.91 -10.85 32.14
N TYR A 15 -3.96 -9.53 31.98
CA TYR A 15 -3.87 -8.86 30.68
C TYR A 15 -2.49 -8.24 30.49
N TYR A 16 -1.85 -8.60 29.38
CA TYR A 16 -0.60 -8.01 28.92
C TYR A 16 -0.88 -7.03 27.79
N VAL A 17 -0.29 -5.83 27.86
CA VAL A 17 -0.44 -4.83 26.80
C VAL A 17 0.44 -5.21 25.62
N VAL A 18 -0.18 -5.50 24.47
CA VAL A 18 0.51 -5.77 23.20
C VAL A 18 0.87 -4.47 22.50
N ASP A 19 -0.06 -3.52 22.41
CA ASP A 19 0.18 -2.18 21.87
C ASP A 19 -0.65 -1.12 22.63
N GLY A 20 -0.11 0.10 22.69
CA GLY A 20 -0.75 1.23 23.39
C GLY A 20 -0.22 1.49 24.81
N GLN A 21 0.86 0.81 25.22
CA GLN A 21 1.41 0.94 26.58
C GLN A 21 1.75 2.39 26.95
N GLN A 22 2.41 3.14 26.06
CA GLN A 22 2.74 4.55 26.32
C GLN A 22 1.47 5.40 26.45
N ARG A 23 0.48 5.18 25.57
CA ARG A 23 -0.81 5.89 25.60
C ARG A 23 -1.55 5.64 26.92
N LEU A 24 -1.67 4.39 27.36
CA LEU A 24 -2.29 4.03 28.65
C LEU A 24 -1.53 4.66 29.83
N LYS A 25 -0.20 4.59 29.82
CA LYS A 25 0.64 5.22 30.85
C LYS A 25 0.42 6.73 30.89
N THR A 26 0.31 7.40 29.75
CA THR A 26 0.04 8.84 29.68
C THR A 26 -1.33 9.19 30.23
N ILE A 27 -2.38 8.45 29.83
CA ILE A 27 -3.74 8.61 30.39
C ILE A 27 -3.70 8.51 31.92
N LYS A 28 -3.08 7.44 32.44
CA LYS A 28 -2.93 7.23 33.89
C LYS A 28 -2.11 8.33 34.57
N LYS A 29 -1.02 8.80 33.95
CA LYS A 29 -0.20 9.89 34.50
C LYS A 29 -1.00 11.19 34.57
N PHE A 30 -1.84 11.47 33.57
CA PHE A 30 -2.67 12.68 33.55
C PHE A 30 -3.72 12.64 34.65
N THR A 31 -4.45 11.53 34.82
CA THR A 31 -5.45 11.38 35.90
C THR A 31 -4.84 11.44 37.30
N MET A 32 -3.54 11.15 37.43
CA MET A 32 -2.77 11.30 38.67
C MET A 32 -2.09 12.67 38.82
N ASN A 33 -2.40 13.64 37.95
CA ASN A 33 -1.76 14.97 37.90
C ASN A 33 -0.21 14.93 37.77
N LYS A 34 0.36 13.85 37.24
CA LYS A 34 1.82 13.69 37.03
C LYS A 34 2.32 14.34 35.74
N ILE A 35 1.41 14.72 34.84
CA ILE A 35 1.69 15.45 33.61
C ILE A 35 0.59 16.50 33.42
N LYS A 36 0.92 17.58 32.71
CA LYS A 36 0.01 18.69 32.39
C LYS A 36 -0.20 18.78 30.89
N LEU A 37 -1.30 19.41 30.47
CA LEU A 37 -1.60 19.64 29.07
C LEU A 37 -0.62 20.63 28.43
N ASN A 38 -0.18 20.31 27.21
CA ASN A 38 0.72 21.15 26.44
C ASN A 38 -0.09 22.00 25.44
N GLY A 39 0.10 23.32 25.47
CA GLY A 39 -0.68 24.27 24.66
C GLY A 39 -0.60 24.00 23.16
N LYS A 40 0.51 23.43 22.67
CA LYS A 40 0.65 22.99 21.28
C LYS A 40 -0.44 22.00 20.84
N PHE A 41 -0.96 21.18 21.77
CA PHE A 41 -1.94 20.13 21.48
C PHE A 41 -3.31 20.40 22.09
N SER A 42 -3.37 21.11 23.22
CA SER A 42 -4.62 21.41 23.93
C SER A 42 -5.19 22.80 23.62
N GLY A 43 -4.46 23.65 22.90
CA GLY A 43 -4.76 25.07 22.80
C GLY A 43 -4.28 25.85 24.02
N ASP A 44 -4.18 27.17 23.87
CA ASP A 44 -3.66 28.06 24.90
C ASP A 44 -4.54 28.07 26.16
N ASP A 45 -5.86 28.00 25.98
CA ASP A 45 -6.84 27.99 27.08
C ASP A 45 -6.66 26.82 28.05
N ASP A 46 -6.17 25.68 27.56
CA ASP A 46 -5.95 24.47 28.35
C ASP A 46 -4.47 24.20 28.65
N HIS A 47 -3.57 25.11 28.26
CA HIS A 47 -2.15 24.95 28.53
C HIS A 47 -1.86 24.90 30.04
N ASN A 48 -0.99 23.97 30.44
CA ASN A 48 -0.59 23.72 31.83
C ASN A 48 -1.73 23.30 32.76
N LYS A 49 -2.90 22.92 32.21
CA LYS A 49 -3.95 22.33 33.04
C LYS A 49 -3.64 20.90 33.42
N ASP A 50 -4.03 20.54 34.63
CA ASP A 50 -4.02 19.18 35.17
C ASP A 50 -5.44 18.59 35.20
N PHE A 51 -5.60 17.36 35.67
CA PHE A 51 -6.90 16.70 35.66
C PHE A 51 -7.82 17.26 36.75
N ASN A 52 -7.34 17.29 38.00
CA ASN A 52 -8.09 17.73 39.18
C ASN A 52 -7.20 18.30 40.30
N GLY A 53 -6.01 18.80 39.96
CA GLY A 53 -5.03 19.38 40.87
C GLY A 53 -5.19 20.89 41.01
N ASN A 54 -4.08 21.61 40.97
CA ASN A 54 -4.01 23.04 41.27
C ASN A 54 -4.55 23.92 40.15
N ASN A 55 -4.41 23.48 38.89
CA ASN A 55 -4.94 24.19 37.73
C ASN A 55 -5.75 23.22 36.86
N PRO A 56 -6.95 22.82 37.30
CA PRO A 56 -7.63 21.71 36.67
C PRO A 56 -8.39 22.11 35.40
N ILE A 57 -8.54 21.14 34.49
CA ILE A 57 -9.54 21.23 33.42
C ILE A 57 -10.96 21.41 33.99
N SER A 58 -11.89 21.88 33.16
CA SER A 58 -13.28 22.12 33.60
C SER A 58 -13.98 20.83 34.05
N LYS A 59 -15.05 20.97 34.84
CA LYS A 59 -15.88 19.83 35.27
C LYS A 59 -16.45 19.05 34.08
N GLU A 60 -16.92 19.75 33.05
CA GLU A 60 -17.46 19.12 31.84
C GLU A 60 -16.37 18.38 31.05
N GLN A 61 -15.17 18.95 30.90
CA GLN A 61 -14.05 18.26 30.25
C GLN A 61 -13.65 16.98 30.99
N ARG A 62 -13.60 17.00 32.34
CA ARG A 62 -13.37 15.77 33.11
C ARG A 62 -14.43 14.71 32.85
N LYS A 63 -15.70 15.13 32.80
CA LYS A 63 -16.83 14.22 32.56
C LYS A 63 -16.72 13.58 31.18
N ILE A 64 -16.37 14.35 30.15
CA ILE A 64 -16.11 13.84 28.80
C ILE A 64 -14.94 12.86 28.81
N PHE A 65 -13.84 13.21 29.49
CA PHE A 65 -12.65 12.37 29.60
C PHE A 65 -12.97 11.01 30.26
N LEU A 66 -13.69 11.01 31.38
CA LEU A 66 -14.01 9.79 32.13
C LEU A 66 -15.06 8.91 31.44
N LYS A 67 -15.95 9.51 30.64
CA LYS A 67 -16.93 8.79 29.81
C LYS A 67 -16.35 8.26 28.51
N TYR A 68 -15.10 8.60 28.20
CA TYR A 68 -14.50 8.20 26.94
C TYR A 68 -14.23 6.70 26.93
N GLU A 69 -14.97 5.98 26.10
CA GLU A 69 -14.77 4.54 25.89
C GLU A 69 -13.52 4.30 25.04
N LEU A 70 -12.58 3.55 25.59
CA LEU A 70 -11.44 3.05 24.84
C LEU A 70 -11.91 1.87 23.97
N ARG A 71 -11.34 1.73 22.78
CA ARG A 71 -11.55 0.54 21.95
C ARG A 71 -10.38 -0.42 22.12
N GLU A 72 -10.70 -1.66 22.45
CA GLU A 72 -9.75 -2.73 22.63
C GLU A 72 -9.97 -3.92 21.69
N PHE A 73 -8.88 -4.63 21.42
CA PHE A 73 -8.88 -6.01 20.95
C PHE A 73 -8.15 -6.88 21.96
N ILE A 74 -8.78 -7.98 22.34
CA ILE A 74 -8.24 -8.95 23.29
C ILE A 74 -7.93 -10.24 22.52
N PHE A 75 -6.68 -10.68 22.63
CA PHE A 75 -6.24 -12.01 22.21
C PHE A 75 -6.24 -12.92 23.44
N GLU A 76 -6.69 -14.16 23.32
CA GLU A 76 -6.74 -15.11 24.44
C GLU A 76 -5.62 -16.14 24.28
N ASP A 77 -4.78 -16.26 25.31
CA ASP A 77 -3.72 -17.24 25.46
C ASP A 77 -2.66 -17.27 24.34
N TYR A 78 -2.44 -16.14 23.66
CA TYR A 78 -1.43 -16.07 22.60
C TYR A 78 -0.03 -16.26 23.18
N SER A 79 0.80 -17.04 22.49
CA SER A 79 2.22 -17.24 22.84
C SER A 79 3.04 -15.97 22.62
N ASP A 80 4.20 -15.89 23.27
CA ASP A 80 5.12 -14.75 23.11
C ASP A 80 5.52 -14.50 21.65
N GLU A 81 5.70 -15.56 20.87
CA GLU A 81 6.01 -15.45 19.43
C GLU A 81 4.83 -14.86 18.65
N GLN A 82 3.61 -15.32 18.91
CA GLN A 82 2.41 -14.79 18.27
C GLN A 82 2.19 -13.32 18.61
N VAL A 83 2.40 -12.94 19.88
CA VAL A 83 2.36 -11.55 20.36
C VAL A 83 3.38 -10.69 19.63
N ARG A 84 4.65 -11.14 19.56
CA ARG A 84 5.73 -10.42 18.84
C ARG A 84 5.41 -10.24 17.36
N ARG A 85 4.80 -11.24 16.72
CA ARG A 85 4.38 -11.16 15.32
C ARG A 85 3.27 -10.13 15.10
N ILE A 86 2.28 -10.07 15.99
CA ILE A 86 1.22 -9.05 15.94
C ILE A 86 1.82 -7.67 16.19
N PHE A 87 2.62 -7.52 17.24
CA PHE A 87 3.30 -6.26 17.55
C PHE A 87 4.14 -5.76 16.37
N SER A 88 4.90 -6.66 15.74
CA SER A 88 5.67 -6.34 14.54
C SER A 88 4.80 -5.93 13.35
N LYS A 89 3.58 -6.47 13.19
CA LYS A 89 2.65 -6.06 12.12
C LYS A 89 2.03 -4.70 12.42
N LEU A 90 1.64 -4.47 13.67
CA LEU A 90 1.10 -3.18 14.13
C LEU A 90 2.12 -2.05 13.91
N GLN A 91 3.40 -2.31 14.19
CA GLN A 91 4.46 -1.32 14.03
C GLN A 91 4.90 -1.07 12.58
N ARG A 92 4.69 -2.04 11.67
CA ARG A 92 5.15 -1.94 10.28
C ARG A 92 4.20 -1.16 9.36
N GLY A 93 3.05 -0.69 9.86
CA GLY A 93 1.97 -0.20 9.01
C GLY A 93 1.48 -1.28 8.04
N THR A 94 0.43 -1.00 7.27
CA THR A 94 0.12 -1.86 6.11
C THR A 94 1.33 -1.82 5.17
N PRO A 95 1.92 -2.96 4.79
CA PRO A 95 3.03 -2.95 3.84
C PRO A 95 2.59 -2.23 2.57
N LEU A 96 3.36 -1.22 2.16
CA LEU A 96 3.07 -0.43 0.96
C LEU A 96 2.93 -1.38 -0.24
N ASN A 97 1.85 -1.22 -1.01
CA ASN A 97 1.69 -1.92 -2.27
C ASN A 97 2.77 -1.46 -3.27
N LEU A 98 2.97 -2.20 -4.36
CA LEU A 98 4.04 -1.88 -5.32
C LEU A 98 3.96 -0.44 -5.87
N GLY A 99 2.76 0.05 -6.16
CA GLY A 99 2.55 1.43 -6.60
C GLY A 99 2.93 2.46 -5.54
N GLU A 100 2.59 2.21 -4.27
CA GLU A 100 2.99 3.03 -3.12
C GLU A 100 4.50 3.02 -2.90
N ARG A 101 5.14 1.85 -3.01
CA ARG A 101 6.60 1.71 -2.91
C ARG A 101 7.30 2.49 -4.02
N LEU A 102 6.89 2.30 -5.27
CA LEU A 102 7.43 3.04 -6.42
C LEU A 102 7.23 4.54 -6.28
N ASN A 103 6.07 4.97 -5.77
CA ASN A 103 5.75 6.37 -5.55
C ASN A 103 6.58 7.03 -4.43
N SER A 104 7.11 6.22 -3.50
CA SER A 104 7.95 6.68 -2.37
C SER A 104 9.43 6.81 -2.73
N LEU A 105 9.85 6.30 -3.89
CA LEU A 105 11.24 6.40 -4.34
C LEU A 105 11.61 7.86 -4.69
N PRO A 106 12.87 8.26 -4.49
CA PRO A 106 13.33 9.59 -4.88
C PRO A 106 13.57 9.68 -6.40
N GLY A 107 13.52 10.91 -6.93
CA GLY A 107 14.00 11.23 -8.27
C GLY A 107 12.91 11.51 -9.33
N LYS A 108 13.35 12.13 -10.43
CA LYS A 108 12.47 12.57 -11.54
C LYS A 108 11.70 11.41 -12.20
N VAL A 109 12.20 10.17 -12.09
CA VAL A 109 11.53 8.97 -12.63
C VAL A 109 10.14 8.74 -12.02
N VAL A 110 9.94 9.08 -10.75
CA VAL A 110 8.63 8.96 -10.10
C VAL A 110 7.64 9.97 -10.68
N GLN A 111 8.11 11.18 -10.99
CA GLN A 111 7.29 12.19 -11.69
C GLN A 111 6.89 11.68 -13.07
N ARG A 112 7.83 11.11 -13.85
CA ARG A 112 7.54 10.55 -15.18
C ARG A 112 6.60 9.35 -15.14
N MET A 113 6.73 8.45 -14.16
CA MET A 113 5.81 7.34 -13.95
C MET A 113 4.39 7.82 -13.64
N ARG A 114 4.24 8.87 -12.80
CA ARG A 114 2.92 9.48 -12.51
C ARG A 114 2.30 10.11 -13.75
N GLU A 115 3.10 10.74 -14.60
CA GLU A 115 2.66 11.31 -15.87
C GLU A 115 2.15 10.20 -16.81
N LEU A 116 2.90 9.10 -16.96
CA LEU A 116 2.50 7.94 -17.78
C LEU A 116 1.23 7.27 -17.27
N ALA A 117 1.08 7.07 -15.96
CA ALA A 117 -0.10 6.46 -15.35
C ALA A 117 -1.41 7.24 -15.56
N LYS A 118 -1.32 8.50 -15.97
CA LYS A 118 -2.46 9.37 -16.32
C LYS A 118 -2.81 9.35 -17.81
N MET A 119 -2.01 8.70 -18.66
CA MET A 119 -2.28 8.65 -20.10
C MET A 119 -3.62 7.98 -20.39
N LYS A 120 -4.31 8.39 -21.47
CA LYS A 120 -5.65 7.91 -21.83
C LYS A 120 -5.72 6.38 -21.89
N PHE A 121 -4.67 5.74 -22.42
CA PHE A 121 -4.57 4.29 -22.41
C PHE A 121 -4.53 3.76 -20.98
N LEU A 122 -3.55 4.12 -20.14
CA LEU A 122 -3.47 3.65 -18.74
C LEU A 122 -4.52 4.20 -17.77
N SER A 123 -5.42 5.08 -18.20
CA SER A 123 -6.43 5.67 -17.31
C SER A 123 -7.84 5.24 -17.68
N ASN A 124 -8.15 5.10 -18.96
CA ASN A 124 -9.49 4.79 -19.46
C ASN A 124 -9.48 3.50 -20.23
N SER A 125 -8.35 3.29 -20.92
CA SER A 125 -8.02 2.04 -21.56
C SER A 125 -7.23 1.06 -20.69
N VAL A 126 -7.18 1.33 -19.40
CA VAL A 126 -7.10 0.31 -18.38
C VAL A 126 -8.01 0.74 -17.25
N GLY A 127 -8.59 -0.05 -16.39
CA GLY A 127 -8.86 -1.43 -16.39
C GLY A 127 -8.33 -2.03 -15.09
N VAL A 128 -7.09 -1.69 -14.80
CA VAL A 128 -6.72 -1.52 -13.41
C VAL A 128 -7.85 -0.77 -12.66
N LYS A 129 -8.30 -1.30 -11.52
CA LYS A 129 -9.30 -0.59 -10.68
C LYS A 129 -8.72 0.78 -10.32
N LYS A 130 -9.44 1.88 -10.57
CA LYS A 130 -8.98 3.27 -10.35
C LYS A 130 -8.87 3.67 -8.87
N LYS A 131 -8.29 2.81 -8.02
CA LYS A 131 -7.86 3.18 -6.67
C LYS A 131 -6.48 3.82 -6.74
N ARG A 132 -6.15 4.60 -5.70
CA ARG A 132 -4.87 5.32 -5.59
C ARG A 132 -3.70 4.37 -5.84
N TYR A 133 -2.77 4.78 -6.71
CA TYR A 133 -1.50 4.09 -7.04
C TYR A 133 -1.57 2.79 -7.85
N ASN A 134 -2.77 2.27 -8.15
CA ASN A 134 -2.88 0.98 -8.80
C ASN A 134 -2.31 0.92 -10.22
N THR A 135 -2.30 2.02 -10.99
CA THR A 135 -1.79 2.06 -12.37
C THR A 135 -0.28 2.36 -12.47
N TYR A 136 0.37 2.65 -11.34
CA TYR A 136 1.79 3.03 -11.31
C TYR A 136 2.73 1.88 -11.64
N PRO A 137 2.49 0.63 -11.20
CA PRO A 137 3.29 -0.51 -11.61
C PRO A 137 3.33 -0.70 -13.14
N ASP A 138 2.21 -0.55 -13.83
CA ASP A 138 2.15 -0.74 -15.29
C ASP A 138 2.84 0.38 -16.05
N ALA A 139 2.64 1.63 -15.60
CA ALA A 139 3.40 2.77 -16.11
C ALA A 139 4.92 2.59 -15.93
N ALA A 140 5.34 2.08 -14.75
CA ALA A 140 6.74 1.80 -14.47
C ALA A 140 7.29 0.66 -15.33
N ARG A 141 6.52 -0.41 -15.56
CA ARG A 141 6.91 -1.53 -16.44
C ARG A 141 7.03 -1.09 -17.88
N MET A 142 6.09 -0.31 -18.39
CA MET A 142 6.18 0.26 -19.74
C MET A 142 7.45 1.12 -19.87
N LEU A 143 7.67 2.05 -18.94
CA LEU A 143 8.89 2.86 -18.91
C LEU A 143 10.17 2.01 -18.82
N TYR A 144 10.13 0.94 -18.02
CA TYR A 144 11.25 0.01 -17.86
C TYR A 144 11.53 -0.76 -19.16
N TYR A 145 10.50 -1.29 -19.82
CA TYR A 145 10.65 -2.01 -21.08
C TYR A 145 11.07 -1.09 -22.22
N GLU A 146 10.57 0.14 -22.27
CA GLU A 146 11.05 1.18 -23.20
C GLU A 146 12.51 1.54 -22.92
N LYS A 147 12.89 1.67 -21.65
CA LYS A 147 14.29 1.93 -21.27
C LYS A 147 15.21 0.73 -21.56
N LYS A 148 14.66 -0.47 -21.79
CA LYS A 148 15.40 -1.73 -22.00
C LYS A 148 15.21 -2.37 -23.38
N LEU A 149 14.40 -1.79 -24.28
CA LEU A 149 14.23 -2.09 -25.72
C LEU A 149 14.16 -3.59 -26.12
N VAL A 150 13.21 -4.32 -25.55
CA VAL A 150 12.85 -5.74 -25.80
C VAL A 150 13.97 -6.75 -25.54
N LYS A 151 13.67 -7.63 -24.58
CA LYS A 151 14.28 -8.90 -24.07
C LYS A 151 15.76 -8.95 -23.67
N ASP A 152 16.58 -8.00 -24.07
CA ASP A 152 17.49 -8.13 -25.21
C ASP A 152 17.08 -9.14 -26.32
N ALA A 153 16.42 -8.61 -27.33
CA ALA A 153 16.30 -9.09 -28.70
C ALA A 153 17.28 -8.28 -29.56
N GLY A 154 18.45 -7.95 -29.00
CA GLY A 154 19.46 -7.14 -29.65
C GLY A 154 20.03 -7.84 -30.87
N GLN A 155 20.63 -7.05 -31.74
CA GLN A 155 21.15 -7.49 -33.03
C GLN A 155 21.97 -8.76 -32.97
N LYS A 156 22.83 -8.95 -31.95
CA LYS A 156 23.55 -10.22 -31.80
C LYS A 156 22.60 -11.40 -31.64
N LYS A 157 21.59 -11.31 -30.77
CA LYS A 157 20.58 -12.37 -30.57
C LYS A 157 19.71 -12.57 -31.81
N LEU A 158 19.41 -11.52 -32.56
CA LEU A 158 18.67 -11.61 -33.81
C LEU A 158 19.52 -12.16 -34.96
N PHE A 159 20.75 -11.70 -35.19
CA PHE A 159 21.65 -12.30 -36.18
C PHE A 159 21.98 -13.74 -35.82
N ILE A 160 22.23 -14.05 -34.55
CA ILE A 160 22.36 -15.44 -34.09
C ILE A 160 21.07 -16.22 -34.35
N PHE A 161 19.89 -15.60 -34.21
CA PHE A 161 18.62 -16.24 -34.54
C PHE A 161 18.47 -16.46 -36.06
N PHE A 162 18.69 -15.44 -36.89
CA PHE A 162 18.56 -15.52 -38.35
C PHE A 162 19.62 -16.43 -38.99
N ASP A 163 20.83 -16.47 -38.44
CA ASP A 163 21.91 -17.38 -38.87
C ASP A 163 21.60 -18.82 -38.44
N LYS A 164 21.15 -19.03 -37.19
CA LYS A 164 20.75 -20.34 -36.66
C LYS A 164 19.49 -20.92 -37.32
N TYR A 165 18.61 -20.06 -37.82
CA TYR A 165 17.34 -20.40 -38.44
C TYR A 165 17.27 -19.85 -39.89
N SER A 166 18.39 -19.87 -40.61
CA SER A 166 18.51 -19.31 -41.97
C SER A 166 17.61 -19.97 -43.01
N ASN A 167 17.23 -21.22 -42.76
CA ASN A 167 16.40 -22.03 -43.65
C ASN A 167 14.92 -22.03 -43.21
N LEU A 168 14.53 -21.13 -42.30
CA LEU A 168 13.13 -20.96 -41.89
C LEU A 168 12.29 -20.60 -43.10
N ASP A 169 11.32 -21.45 -43.42
CA ASP A 169 10.51 -21.36 -44.62
C ASP A 169 9.03 -21.16 -44.30
N LEU A 170 8.18 -21.16 -45.33
CA LEU A 170 6.74 -20.98 -45.15
C LEU A 170 6.08 -22.14 -44.38
N ASN A 171 6.73 -23.31 -44.29
CA ASN A 171 6.21 -24.45 -43.55
C ASN A 171 6.70 -24.47 -42.09
N ASP A 172 7.61 -23.56 -41.71
CA ASP A 172 8.15 -23.46 -40.37
C ASP A 172 7.03 -23.26 -39.33
N SER A 173 7.11 -24.06 -38.27
CA SER A 173 6.04 -24.13 -37.28
C SER A 173 5.91 -22.83 -36.46
N ASP A 174 7.00 -22.10 -36.23
CA ASP A 174 7.02 -20.85 -35.46
C ASP A 174 6.63 -19.65 -36.31
N TYR A 175 7.03 -19.65 -37.59
CA TYR A 175 6.48 -18.75 -38.60
C TYR A 175 4.96 -18.90 -38.72
N GLN A 176 4.47 -20.13 -38.85
CA GLN A 176 3.03 -20.41 -38.92
C GLN A 176 2.30 -20.06 -37.61
N LYS A 177 2.93 -20.26 -36.44
CA LYS A 177 2.40 -19.75 -35.16
C LYS A 177 2.31 -18.23 -35.16
N CYS A 178 3.36 -17.52 -35.59
CA CYS A 178 3.37 -16.06 -35.66
C CYS A 178 2.26 -15.55 -36.59
N LEU A 179 2.10 -16.15 -37.76
CA LEU A 179 1.00 -15.87 -38.67
C LEU A 179 -0.36 -16.14 -38.02
N ARG A 180 -0.55 -17.27 -37.35
CA ARG A 180 -1.78 -17.57 -36.60
C ARG A 180 -2.06 -16.52 -35.53
N HIS A 181 -1.04 -16.07 -34.80
CA HIS A 181 -1.18 -15.03 -33.77
C HIS A 181 -1.55 -13.68 -34.37
N LEU A 182 -0.92 -13.27 -35.47
CA LEU A 182 -1.25 -12.02 -36.15
C LEU A 182 -2.66 -12.05 -36.74
N LYS A 183 -3.06 -13.18 -37.33
CA LYS A 183 -4.44 -13.40 -37.81
C LYS A 183 -5.44 -13.45 -36.66
N PHE A 184 -5.07 -14.05 -35.54
CA PHE A 184 -5.89 -14.08 -34.32
C PHE A 184 -6.06 -12.65 -33.76
N LEU A 185 -4.98 -11.88 -33.64
CA LEU A 185 -5.02 -10.48 -33.20
C LEU A 185 -5.85 -9.63 -34.15
N ALA A 186 -5.76 -9.83 -35.46
CA ALA A 186 -6.62 -9.14 -36.42
C ALA A 186 -8.12 -9.49 -36.28
N LYS A 187 -8.43 -10.70 -35.78
CA LYS A 187 -9.81 -11.11 -35.44
C LYS A 187 -10.27 -10.60 -34.08
N CYS A 188 -9.35 -10.46 -33.13
CA CYS A 188 -9.61 -9.86 -31.83
C CYS A 188 -9.76 -8.35 -31.93
N PHE A 189 -9.10 -7.75 -32.91
CA PHE A 189 -9.12 -6.34 -33.23
C PHE A 189 -9.59 -6.11 -34.68
N PRO A 190 -10.85 -6.50 -35.02
CA PRO A 190 -11.42 -6.33 -36.35
C PRO A 190 -11.31 -4.88 -36.88
N PRO A 191 -10.81 -4.68 -38.10
CA PRO A 191 -10.50 -3.34 -38.61
C PRO A 191 -11.74 -2.46 -38.88
N ASN A 192 -12.95 -3.05 -38.91
CA ASN A 192 -14.19 -2.32 -39.11
C ASN A 192 -15.28 -2.77 -38.10
N PRO A 193 -15.90 -1.86 -37.33
CA PRO A 193 -15.59 -0.43 -37.20
C PRO A 193 -14.35 -0.14 -36.32
N GLY A 194 -13.77 -1.14 -35.65
CA GLY A 194 -12.50 -1.02 -34.92
C GLY A 194 -12.54 -0.21 -33.61
N ASN A 195 -13.41 -0.57 -32.64
CA ASN A 195 -13.52 0.17 -31.38
C ASN A 195 -13.20 -0.68 -30.13
N TYR A 196 -12.04 -0.43 -29.47
CA TYR A 196 -11.45 -1.26 -28.40
C TYR A 196 -11.38 -0.60 -27.02
N GLN A 197 -12.50 -0.03 -26.58
CA GLN A 197 -12.60 0.66 -25.30
C GLN A 197 -12.55 -0.24 -24.04
N TYR A 198 -12.22 -1.53 -24.15
CA TYR A 198 -12.12 -2.46 -23.02
C TYR A 198 -10.95 -3.47 -23.03
N LEU A 199 -9.83 -3.28 -23.76
CA LEU A 199 -8.52 -3.97 -23.47
C LEU A 199 -7.84 -3.50 -22.18
N ASN A 200 -8.78 -3.29 -21.29
CA ASN A 200 -8.84 -2.38 -20.24
C ASN A 200 -7.74 -2.84 -19.27
N ARG A 201 -8.08 -3.92 -18.57
CA ARG A 201 -7.67 -4.14 -17.20
C ARG A 201 -6.42 -5.00 -17.07
N HIS A 202 -5.22 -4.40 -17.19
CA HIS A 202 -4.00 -5.06 -16.72
C HIS A 202 -3.93 -5.12 -15.19
N ALA A 203 -3.28 -6.18 -14.72
CA ALA A 203 -3.26 -6.73 -13.36
C ALA A 203 -1.88 -6.53 -12.69
#